data_AF-A0AAF0TJ36-F1
#
_entry.id   AF-A0AAF0TJ36-F1
#
_cell.length_a   1.000
_cell.length_b   1.000
_cell.length_c   1.000
_cell.angle_alpha   90.00
_cell.angle_beta   90.00
_cell.angle_gamma   90.00
#
_symmetry.space_group_name_H-M   'P 1'
#
loop_
_entity.id
_entity.type
_entity.pdbx_description
1 polymer ?
#
loop_
_entity_poly.entity_id
_entity_poly.type
_entity_poly.pdbx_seq_one_letter_code
_entity_poly.pdbx_strand_id
1 'polypeptide(L)'
;MSTPTKSFPLSPSPSCLSRALSPPIRTLFPSALLPSQKLTFSPQKQDKLPLLFLVPQDSTLLLLKCNALAINDSSTNSFVDSGVMLFSLFREIGFNETDTEALLDAHPAINLTPFESIRTRIHSLQSLGVSGLALSRLIVKRPDVLTAVEIDGLVSFLLKGDLELAGKIKSSQIEHLFNSTEPRFLAGFETKVRLLLQLGITQDTIVHVLNNANLTKAFCLKSFEDIERMLTFLNRFGGSDLILRRPALLNYDLDAQLIPRVGFLLELSGGDETGTATVLRKLPFVVAYSVDHLKDHVEFLKSYAGLSEEEIFRIVLVYPNMFSASRKRKLHPRIDFLKQCGLSSHDIFRFLIKAPLFLSLSFEGNLAYKLVFLVKIGYKKNTKELAMAMGAVTRTSCKNMQEVVGVFLNYGLTFDDILEMSMKHPQVLQYNHESLEEKMDYLVEEMGREVGELLAFPAFLGYKLDGRIKHRYEEKRKILGEGMSLNKLLSVSAARFSTKSKRKQRVTADSGLDESDD
;
A
#
# COMPACT_ATOMS: atom_id res chain seq x y z
N MET A 1 -36.25 -27.12 -71.98
CA MET A 1 -37.20 -26.33 -72.79
C MET A 1 -37.53 -25.05 -72.03
N SER A 2 -37.03 -23.94 -72.58
CA SER A 2 -37.66 -22.61 -72.64
C SER A 2 -37.87 -21.81 -71.35
N THR A 3 -36.88 -20.94 -71.08
CA THR A 3 -37.07 -19.59 -70.53
C THR A 3 -37.88 -18.71 -71.51
N PRO A 4 -38.24 -17.47 -71.10
CA PRO A 4 -37.45 -16.36 -71.65
C PRO A 4 -37.15 -15.21 -70.67
N THR A 5 -35.89 -14.81 -70.78
CA THR A 5 -35.22 -13.50 -70.66
C THR A 5 -36.02 -12.22 -70.95
N LYS A 6 -35.61 -11.12 -70.28
CA LYS A 6 -35.17 -9.81 -70.83
C LYS A 6 -34.94 -8.83 -69.65
N SER A 7 -34.02 -7.88 -69.59
CA SER A 7 -32.74 -7.52 -70.24
C SER A 7 -32.35 -6.17 -69.61
N PHE A 8 -31.06 -5.97 -69.30
CA PHE A 8 -30.46 -4.70 -68.82
C PHE A 8 -30.61 -3.54 -69.82
N PRO A 9 -30.38 -2.27 -69.41
CA PRO A 9 -29.07 -1.67 -69.72
C PRO A 9 -28.48 -0.69 -68.67
N LEU A 10 -27.15 -0.77 -68.56
CA LEU A 10 -26.13 0.31 -68.53
C LEU A 10 -26.24 1.50 -67.54
N SER A 11 -25.18 1.64 -66.75
CA SER A 11 -24.69 2.81 -66.02
C SER A 11 -24.60 4.09 -66.86
N PRO A 12 -24.57 5.27 -66.20
CA PRO A 12 -23.26 5.91 -66.01
C PRO A 12 -23.06 6.53 -64.60
N SER A 13 -21.85 6.36 -64.06
CA SER A 13 -21.21 7.33 -63.16
C SER A 13 -20.82 8.57 -63.98
N PRO A 14 -20.74 9.82 -63.45
CA PRO A 14 -19.83 10.11 -62.34
C PRO A 14 -20.25 11.22 -61.35
N SER A 15 -19.41 11.33 -60.31
CA SER A 15 -19.03 12.54 -59.57
C SER A 15 -19.81 12.94 -58.30
N CYS A 16 -19.07 12.81 -57.19
CA CYS A 16 -18.84 13.82 -56.16
C CYS A 16 -20.04 14.62 -55.64
N LEU A 17 -20.54 14.29 -54.44
CA LEU A 17 -21.02 15.29 -53.48
C LEU A 17 -20.76 14.84 -52.03
N SER A 18 -19.77 15.50 -51.44
CA SER A 18 -19.69 15.94 -50.03
C SER A 18 -20.32 15.08 -48.93
N ARG A 19 -19.43 14.31 -48.28
CA ARG A 19 -19.24 14.20 -46.82
C ARG A 19 -20.06 15.22 -46.01
N ALA A 20 -21.24 14.81 -45.53
CA ALA A 20 -21.93 15.49 -44.45
C ALA A 20 -21.28 15.07 -43.12
N LEU A 21 -20.47 15.96 -42.56
CA LEU A 21 -19.95 15.86 -41.20
C LEU A 21 -21.15 15.79 -40.24
N SER A 22 -21.40 14.60 -39.69
CA SER A 22 -22.22 14.47 -38.49
C SER A 22 -21.46 15.12 -37.33
N PRO A 23 -22.10 15.95 -36.49
CA PRO A 23 -21.42 16.61 -35.39
C PRO A 23 -20.93 15.57 -34.37
N PRO A 24 -19.88 15.87 -33.59
CA PRO A 24 -19.40 14.95 -32.57
C PRO A 24 -20.51 14.73 -31.54
N ILE A 25 -20.88 13.48 -31.30
CA ILE A 25 -21.73 13.07 -30.18
C ILE A 25 -20.91 13.26 -28.90
N ARG A 26 -20.79 14.50 -28.44
CA ARG A 26 -20.47 14.82 -27.05
C ARG A 26 -21.81 14.95 -26.32
N THR A 27 -21.93 14.22 -25.21
CA THR A 27 -23.06 14.14 -24.27
C THR A 27 -24.02 12.96 -24.46
N LEU A 28 -23.58 11.75 -24.10
CA LEU A 28 -24.48 10.62 -23.77
C LEU A 28 -24.43 10.18 -22.30
N PHE A 29 -23.82 10.98 -21.42
CA PHE A 29 -23.89 10.76 -19.98
C PHE A 29 -24.40 12.03 -19.28
N PRO A 30 -25.69 12.09 -18.91
CA PRO A 30 -26.16 13.08 -17.98
C PRO A 30 -25.49 12.84 -16.62
N SER A 31 -24.59 13.74 -16.24
CA SER A 31 -24.20 13.94 -14.85
C SER A 31 -25.40 14.53 -14.13
N ALA A 32 -26.19 13.69 -13.45
CA ALA A 32 -27.34 14.19 -12.72
C ALA A 32 -27.64 13.39 -11.45
N LEU A 33 -27.45 14.10 -10.33
CA LEU A 33 -28.34 14.19 -9.18
C LEU A 33 -28.17 13.15 -8.06
N LEU A 34 -27.27 13.50 -7.15
CA LEU A 34 -27.39 13.23 -5.72
C LEU A 34 -28.65 13.90 -5.15
N PRO A 35 -29.50 13.19 -4.39
CA PRO A 35 -30.33 13.80 -3.38
C PRO A 35 -29.55 13.86 -2.07
N SER A 36 -29.06 15.05 -1.73
CA SER A 36 -28.61 15.36 -0.37
C SER A 36 -29.81 15.39 0.56
N GLN A 37 -30.17 14.26 1.17
CA GLN A 37 -31.06 14.28 2.32
C GLN A 37 -30.27 14.68 3.57
N LYS A 38 -30.51 15.91 4.01
CA LYS A 38 -30.11 16.47 5.29
C LYS A 38 -30.62 15.56 6.42
N LEU A 39 -29.71 14.87 7.10
CA LEU A 39 -29.94 14.40 8.45
C LEU A 39 -29.49 15.51 9.40
N THR A 40 -30.48 16.19 9.98
CA THR A 40 -30.35 17.11 11.09
C THR A 40 -29.88 16.34 12.33
N PHE A 41 -28.67 16.61 12.80
CA PHE A 41 -28.23 16.27 14.15
C PHE A 41 -27.89 17.56 14.90
N SER A 42 -28.54 17.71 16.05
CA SER A 42 -28.44 18.81 17.00
C SER A 42 -27.09 18.81 17.72
N PRO A 43 -26.45 19.97 17.96
CA PRO A 43 -25.38 20.09 18.94
C PRO A 43 -25.92 20.75 20.23
N GLN A 44 -25.93 20.01 21.33
CA GLN A 44 -25.81 20.55 22.69
C GLN A 44 -24.36 20.26 23.13
N LYS A 45 -23.60 21.09 23.83
CA LYS A 45 -23.86 22.29 24.62
C LYS A 45 -22.52 23.05 24.70
N GLN A 46 -22.54 24.37 24.47
CA GLN A 46 -21.41 25.28 24.73
C GLN A 46 -21.39 25.65 26.21
N ASP A 47 -20.22 25.62 26.84
CA ASP A 47 -19.95 26.36 28.07
C ASP A 47 -18.65 27.18 27.92
N LYS A 48 -18.87 28.49 27.80
CA LYS A 48 -18.14 29.66 28.33
C LYS A 48 -16.60 29.66 28.40
N LEU A 49 -16.02 30.47 27.51
CA LEU A 49 -14.78 31.24 27.73
C LEU A 49 -14.90 32.20 28.93
N PRO A 50 -13.76 32.61 29.50
CA PRO A 50 -13.52 34.05 29.56
C PRO A 50 -12.13 34.48 29.06
N LEU A 51 -12.18 35.52 28.23
CA LEU A 51 -11.37 36.74 28.21
C LEU A 51 -9.83 36.66 28.11
N LEU A 52 -9.40 36.93 26.88
CA LEU A 52 -8.21 37.65 26.41
C LEU A 52 -7.54 38.57 27.46
N PHE A 53 -6.25 38.32 27.68
CA PHE A 53 -5.26 39.38 27.91
C PHE A 53 -4.16 39.28 26.85
N LEU A 54 -4.07 40.34 26.05
CA LEU A 54 -2.97 40.67 25.14
C LEU A 54 -1.82 41.27 25.95
N VAL A 55 -0.61 40.70 25.89
CA VAL A 55 0.68 41.39 26.13
C VAL A 55 1.76 40.72 25.25
N PRO A 56 2.71 41.49 24.67
CA PRO A 56 3.38 41.16 23.41
C PRO A 56 4.60 40.24 23.53
N GLN A 57 4.96 39.67 22.38
CA GLN A 57 6.30 39.17 22.10
C GLN A 57 7.30 40.32 22.24
N ASP A 58 8.30 40.16 23.10
CA ASP A 58 9.62 40.69 22.82
C ASP A 58 10.70 39.86 23.53
N SER A 59 11.55 39.29 22.69
CA SER A 59 12.75 38.56 23.04
C SER A 59 13.84 39.55 23.43
N THR A 60 14.25 39.60 24.71
CA THR A 60 15.55 40.17 25.08
C THR A 60 16.23 39.30 26.14
N LEU A 61 17.37 38.73 25.73
CA LEU A 61 18.39 38.14 26.58
C LEU A 61 18.85 39.15 27.65
N LEU A 62 18.60 38.87 28.93
CA LEU A 62 19.30 39.51 30.03
C LEU A 62 20.07 38.47 30.83
N LEU A 63 21.37 38.42 30.52
CA LEU A 63 22.43 37.83 31.33
C LEU A 63 22.48 38.54 32.69
N LEU A 64 21.86 37.93 33.72
CA LEU A 64 22.09 38.32 35.11
C LEU A 64 23.27 37.53 35.66
N LYS A 65 24.41 38.21 35.77
CA LYS A 65 25.57 37.81 36.57
C LYS A 65 25.13 37.70 38.04
N CYS A 66 25.20 36.49 38.60
CA CYS A 66 25.13 36.29 40.04
C CYS A 66 26.48 36.68 40.67
N ASN A 67 26.48 37.72 41.51
CA ASN A 67 27.55 37.94 42.48
C ASN A 67 27.26 37.06 43.70
N ALA A 68 28.17 36.12 43.97
CA ALA A 68 28.19 35.36 45.21
C ALA A 68 28.59 36.28 46.37
N LEU A 69 27.80 36.29 47.44
CA LEU A 69 28.23 36.75 48.75
C LEU A 69 28.26 35.54 49.68
N ALA A 70 29.48 35.18 50.07
CA ALA A 70 29.77 34.13 51.01
C ALA A 70 29.26 34.49 52.41
N ILE A 71 28.51 33.58 53.04
CA ILE A 71 28.41 33.49 54.49
C ILE A 71 28.70 32.03 54.86
N ASN A 72 29.82 31.84 55.55
CA ASN A 72 30.20 30.58 56.16
C ASN A 72 29.26 30.30 57.33
N ASP A 73 28.52 29.19 57.26
CA ASP A 73 28.30 28.35 58.44
C ASP A 73 28.07 26.90 58.01
N SER A 74 28.88 26.02 58.58
CA SER A 74 29.15 24.67 58.11
C SER A 74 28.13 23.64 58.60
N SER A 75 27.72 22.77 57.67
CA SER A 75 27.02 21.48 57.82
C SER A 75 25.48 21.42 57.90
N THR A 76 24.77 22.54 58.03
CA THR A 76 23.28 22.59 57.88
C THR A 76 22.82 23.40 56.67
N ASN A 77 23.66 24.27 56.10
CA ASN A 77 23.29 25.16 55.00
C ASN A 77 23.28 24.52 53.60
N SER A 78 24.01 23.42 53.36
CA SER A 78 24.08 22.82 52.02
C SER A 78 22.75 22.19 51.56
N PHE A 79 21.94 21.74 52.51
CA PHE A 79 20.64 21.12 52.23
C PHE A 79 19.55 22.16 51.98
N VAL A 80 19.57 23.27 52.74
CA VAL A 80 18.64 24.39 52.56
C VAL A 80 18.90 25.10 51.23
N ASP A 81 20.16 25.27 50.85
CA ASP A 81 20.56 25.87 49.56
C ASP A 81 20.16 24.98 48.36
N SER A 82 20.36 23.65 48.48
CA SER A 82 19.92 22.70 47.45
C SER A 82 18.40 22.68 47.29
N GLY A 83 17.64 22.82 48.39
CA GLY A 83 16.18 22.94 48.34
C GLY A 83 15.73 24.17 47.56
N VAL A 84 16.26 25.35 47.90
CA VAL A 84 15.93 26.63 47.21
C VAL A 84 16.30 26.56 45.72
N MET A 85 17.44 25.96 45.38
CA MET A 85 17.83 25.74 43.98
C MET A 85 16.88 24.81 43.22
N LEU A 86 16.36 23.74 43.87
CA LEU A 86 15.37 22.86 43.28
C LEU A 86 14.04 23.59 43.00
N PHE A 87 13.58 24.45 43.91
CA PHE A 87 12.38 25.28 43.70
C PHE A 87 12.52 26.18 42.47
N SER A 88 13.68 26.84 42.31
CA SER A 88 13.96 27.66 41.13
C SER A 88 13.94 26.82 39.85
N LEU A 89 14.57 25.64 39.87
CA LEU A 89 14.64 24.75 38.72
C LEU A 89 13.26 24.19 38.31
N PHE A 90 12.44 23.78 39.28
CA PHE A 90 11.08 23.27 39.02
C PHE A 90 10.16 24.37 38.50
N ARG A 91 10.32 25.61 38.97
CA ARG A 91 9.59 26.77 38.44
C ARG A 91 9.90 27.03 36.96
N GLU A 92 11.16 26.90 36.55
CA GLU A 92 11.57 27.06 35.13
C GLU A 92 10.91 26.04 34.19
N ILE A 93 10.57 24.85 34.69
CA ILE A 93 9.90 23.81 33.91
C ILE A 93 8.36 23.80 34.08
N GLY A 94 7.82 24.76 34.83
CA GLY A 94 6.39 25.06 34.90
C GLY A 94 5.66 24.57 36.14
N PHE A 95 6.35 24.21 37.22
CA PHE A 95 5.72 23.97 38.52
C PHE A 95 5.42 25.28 39.25
N ASN A 96 4.34 25.32 40.02
CA ASN A 96 4.13 26.36 41.02
C ASN A 96 4.77 25.93 42.37
N GLU A 97 4.82 26.83 43.33
CA GLU A 97 5.44 26.57 44.64
C GLU A 97 4.74 25.43 45.39
N THR A 98 3.41 25.40 45.39
CA THR A 98 2.60 24.37 46.08
C THR A 98 2.76 22.97 45.48
N ASP A 99 2.86 22.86 44.15
CA ASP A 99 3.05 21.61 43.44
C ASP A 99 4.48 21.09 43.63
N THR A 100 5.45 22.02 43.77
CA THR A 100 6.85 21.67 44.05
C THR A 100 6.99 21.14 45.47
N GLU A 101 6.40 21.81 46.47
CA GLU A 101 6.33 21.32 47.86
C GLU A 101 5.72 19.92 47.91
N ALA A 102 4.54 19.74 47.30
CA ALA A 102 3.85 18.45 47.27
C ALA A 102 4.69 17.34 46.60
N LEU A 103 5.44 17.66 45.53
CA LEU A 103 6.32 16.71 44.85
C LEU A 103 7.50 16.28 45.74
N LEU A 104 8.16 17.24 46.40
CA LEU A 104 9.32 16.97 47.25
C LEU A 104 8.94 16.21 48.52
N ASP A 105 7.78 16.52 49.10
CA ASP A 105 7.22 15.81 50.25
C ASP A 105 6.82 14.38 49.90
N ALA A 106 6.16 14.18 48.76
CA ALA A 106 5.74 12.86 48.30
C ALA A 106 6.93 11.97 47.87
N HIS A 107 8.05 12.58 47.44
CA HIS A 107 9.21 11.87 46.90
C HIS A 107 10.55 12.34 47.50
N PRO A 108 10.86 11.95 48.75
CA PRO A 108 12.08 12.40 49.45
C PRO A 108 13.38 12.03 48.74
N ALA A 109 13.37 11.01 47.87
CA ALA A 109 14.53 10.61 47.07
C ALA A 109 15.07 11.75 46.17
N ILE A 110 14.21 12.69 45.76
CA ILE A 110 14.62 13.86 44.98
C ILE A 110 15.54 14.76 45.83
N ASN A 111 15.16 15.01 47.09
CA ASN A 111 15.97 15.81 48.01
C ASN A 111 17.31 15.14 48.37
N LEU A 112 17.37 13.81 48.30
CA LEU A 112 18.60 13.04 48.54
C LEU A 112 19.51 12.96 47.31
N THR A 113 19.00 13.31 46.12
CA THR A 113 19.78 13.26 44.87
C THR A 113 20.52 14.58 44.68
N PRO A 114 21.82 14.58 44.28
CA PRO A 114 22.56 15.82 44.07
C PRO A 114 21.88 16.75 43.06
N PHE A 115 21.80 18.05 43.40
CA PHE A 115 21.14 19.06 42.57
C PHE A 115 21.62 19.05 41.11
N GLU A 116 22.93 19.00 40.89
CA GLU A 116 23.52 19.00 39.54
C GLU A 116 23.14 17.75 38.74
N SER A 117 22.89 16.61 39.38
CA SER A 117 22.39 15.41 38.71
C SER A 117 20.96 15.61 38.22
N ILE A 118 20.08 16.16 39.07
CA ILE A 118 18.69 16.48 38.70
C ILE A 118 18.67 17.51 37.57
N ARG A 119 19.46 18.58 37.70
CA ARG A 119 19.58 19.65 36.70
C ARG A 119 20.06 19.12 35.35
N THR A 120 21.13 18.33 35.36
CA THR A 120 21.67 17.72 34.13
C THR A 120 20.65 16.82 33.46
N ARG A 121 19.88 16.07 34.24
CA ARG A 121 18.86 15.17 33.70
C ARG A 121 17.67 15.92 33.11
N ILE A 122 17.19 16.98 33.77
CA ILE A 122 16.16 17.87 33.22
C ILE A 122 16.60 18.47 31.89
N HIS A 123 17.81 19.02 31.81
CA HIS A 123 18.34 19.56 30.54
C HIS A 123 18.48 18.49 29.45
N SER A 124 18.86 17.28 29.83
CA SER A 124 18.98 16.16 28.87
C SER A 124 17.61 15.73 28.34
N LEU A 125 16.58 15.66 29.19
CA LEU A 125 15.20 15.39 28.76
C LEU A 125 14.66 16.50 27.85
N GLN A 126 14.96 17.77 28.15
CA GLN A 126 14.63 18.91 27.28
C GLN A 126 15.33 18.79 25.92
N SER A 127 16.60 18.36 25.89
CA SER A 127 17.37 18.13 24.66
C SER A 127 16.81 16.98 23.81
N LEU A 128 16.15 16.00 24.46
CA LEU A 128 15.37 14.95 23.80
C LEU A 128 13.99 15.42 23.33
N GLY A 129 13.64 16.70 23.53
CA GLY A 129 12.37 17.29 23.12
C GLY A 129 11.23 17.09 24.13
N VAL A 130 11.51 16.62 25.36
CA VAL A 130 10.54 16.56 26.46
C VAL A 130 10.71 17.83 27.31
N SER A 131 9.92 18.87 27.02
CA SER A 131 10.03 20.18 27.66
C SER A 131 8.68 20.77 28.09
N GLY A 132 8.73 21.83 28.91
CA GLY A 132 7.56 22.56 29.38
C GLY A 132 6.53 21.66 30.07
N LEU A 133 5.27 21.77 29.65
CA LEU A 133 4.16 21.04 30.27
C LEU A 133 4.28 19.51 30.15
N ALA A 134 4.93 18.99 29.10
CA ALA A 134 5.14 17.54 28.96
C ALA A 134 6.13 17.02 30.01
N LEU A 135 7.19 17.80 30.26
CA LEU A 135 8.20 17.46 31.26
C LEU A 135 7.65 17.53 32.69
N SER A 136 6.90 18.58 33.02
CA SER A 136 6.28 18.69 34.36
C SER A 136 5.30 17.55 34.62
N ARG A 137 4.43 17.23 33.66
CA ARG A 137 3.52 16.07 33.75
C ARG A 137 4.27 14.75 33.92
N LEU A 138 5.37 14.55 33.19
CA LEU A 138 6.19 13.35 33.31
C LEU A 138 6.77 13.24 34.73
N ILE A 139 7.34 14.31 35.28
CA ILE A 139 7.95 14.33 36.61
C ILE A 139 6.90 14.09 37.70
N VAL A 140 5.74 14.74 37.63
CA VAL A 140 4.65 14.52 38.59
C VAL A 140 4.22 13.06 38.60
N LYS A 141 4.09 12.45 37.42
CA LYS A 141 3.62 11.07 37.29
C LYS A 141 4.69 10.03 37.61
N ARG A 142 5.95 10.34 37.28
CA ARG A 142 7.12 9.44 37.36
C ARG A 142 8.34 10.20 37.87
N PRO A 143 8.38 10.53 39.17
CA PRO A 143 9.49 11.32 39.75
C PRO A 143 10.82 10.55 39.77
N ASP A 144 10.75 9.22 39.72
CA ASP A 144 11.91 8.33 39.58
C ASP A 144 12.69 8.54 38.28
N VAL A 145 12.09 9.19 37.28
CA VAL A 145 12.83 9.66 36.10
C VAL A 145 13.99 10.59 36.50
N LEU A 146 13.88 11.33 37.61
CA LEU A 146 14.91 12.27 38.07
C LEU A 146 15.97 11.65 38.96
N THR A 147 15.71 10.48 39.56
CA THR A 147 16.60 9.86 40.57
C THR A 147 17.24 8.56 40.10
N ALA A 148 16.59 7.77 39.24
CA ALA A 148 17.08 6.44 38.86
C ALA A 148 18.28 6.49 37.90
N VAL A 149 19.31 5.70 38.15
CA VAL A 149 20.57 5.71 37.38
C VAL A 149 20.42 5.09 35.98
N GLU A 150 19.46 4.20 35.79
CA GLU A 150 19.18 3.53 34.52
C GLU A 150 18.72 4.51 33.43
N ILE A 151 18.18 5.66 33.84
CA ILE A 151 17.78 6.73 32.94
C ILE A 151 18.99 7.32 32.21
N ASP A 152 20.13 7.45 32.90
CA ASP A 152 21.32 8.12 32.35
C ASP A 152 21.90 7.33 31.18
N GLY A 153 21.89 5.99 31.25
CA GLY A 153 22.33 5.13 30.15
C GLY A 153 21.48 5.32 28.89
N LEU A 154 20.15 5.32 29.03
CA LEU A 154 19.23 5.54 27.90
C LEU A 154 19.39 6.95 27.32
N VAL A 155 19.42 7.97 28.17
CA VAL A 155 19.55 9.38 27.76
C VAL A 155 20.88 9.59 27.03
N SER A 156 21.98 9.05 27.56
CA SER A 156 23.30 9.12 26.93
C SER A 156 23.29 8.45 25.56
N PHE A 157 22.70 7.26 25.43
CA PHE A 157 22.57 6.58 24.15
C PHE A 157 21.76 7.40 23.12
N LEU A 158 20.64 7.98 23.54
CA LEU A 158 19.78 8.76 22.64
C LEU A 158 20.39 10.11 22.22
N LEU A 159 21.16 10.78 23.09
CA LEU A 159 21.75 12.09 22.80
C LEU A 159 23.17 12.04 22.23
N LYS A 160 23.99 11.12 22.72
CA LYS A 160 25.44 11.07 22.50
C LYS A 160 25.92 9.76 21.88
N GLY A 161 25.00 8.84 21.58
CA GLY A 161 25.34 7.56 20.96
C GLY A 161 25.88 7.71 19.54
N ASP A 162 26.63 6.70 19.12
CA ASP A 162 27.17 6.52 17.76
C ASP A 162 26.10 6.40 16.66
N LEU A 163 24.87 6.05 17.04
CA LEU A 163 23.74 5.94 16.10
C LEU A 163 23.12 7.28 15.70
N GLU A 164 23.62 8.41 16.21
CA GLU A 164 23.14 9.76 15.90
C GLU A 164 21.60 9.91 16.04
N LEU A 165 21.03 9.38 17.13
CA LEU A 165 19.58 9.38 17.35
C LEU A 165 19.03 10.74 17.85
N ALA A 166 19.92 11.65 18.24
CA ALA A 166 19.60 12.94 18.83
C ALA A 166 18.66 13.74 17.93
N GLY A 167 17.49 14.13 18.46
CA GLY A 167 16.47 14.88 17.73
C GLY A 167 15.74 14.11 16.62
N LYS A 168 16.11 12.86 16.33
CA LYS A 168 15.48 12.03 15.27
C LYS A 168 14.33 11.16 15.79
N ILE A 169 14.32 10.85 17.09
CA ILE A 169 13.20 10.14 17.73
C ILE A 169 12.14 11.15 18.16
N LYS A 170 10.87 10.87 17.84
CA LYS A 170 9.74 11.74 18.19
C LYS A 170 9.66 11.93 19.70
N SER A 171 9.51 13.16 20.16
CA SER A 171 9.36 13.47 21.60
C SER A 171 8.20 12.71 22.25
N SER A 172 7.09 12.50 21.54
CA SER A 172 5.95 11.68 22.00
C SER A 172 6.31 10.20 22.23
N GLN A 173 7.25 9.64 21.47
CA GLN A 173 7.76 8.28 21.70
C GLN A 173 8.60 8.21 22.97
N ILE A 174 9.46 9.22 23.18
CA ILE A 174 10.32 9.33 24.37
C ILE A 174 9.47 9.55 25.63
N GLU A 175 8.50 10.47 25.55
CA GLU A 175 7.54 10.72 26.61
C GLU A 175 6.75 9.46 26.95
N HIS A 176 6.23 8.74 25.95
CA HIS A 176 5.54 7.47 26.18
C HIS A 176 6.46 6.44 26.84
N LEU A 177 7.71 6.31 26.37
CA LEU A 177 8.69 5.36 26.91
C LEU A 177 8.92 5.59 28.41
N PHE A 178 9.20 6.82 28.84
CA PHE A 178 9.39 7.15 30.26
C PHE A 178 8.10 7.03 31.08
N ASN A 179 6.94 7.35 30.50
CA ASN A 179 5.65 7.26 31.19
C ASN A 179 5.15 5.83 31.42
N SER A 180 5.58 4.88 30.59
CA SER A 180 5.05 3.51 30.58
C SER A 180 6.04 2.45 31.05
N THR A 181 7.26 2.85 31.41
CA THR A 181 8.35 1.91 31.74
C THR A 181 8.99 2.29 33.06
N GLU A 182 9.17 1.31 33.94
CA GLU A 182 9.95 1.51 35.16
C GLU A 182 11.45 1.56 34.84
N PRO A 183 12.26 2.40 35.53
CA PRO A 183 13.67 2.60 35.21
C PRO A 183 14.48 1.30 35.07
N ARG A 184 14.23 0.31 35.94
CA ARG A 184 14.88 -1.01 35.87
C ARG A 184 14.73 -1.73 34.53
N PHE A 185 13.64 -1.50 33.79
CA PHE A 185 13.41 -2.11 32.47
C PHE A 185 14.00 -1.29 31.31
N LEU A 186 14.54 -0.10 31.56
CA LEU A 186 15.28 0.70 30.59
C LEU A 186 16.74 0.26 30.48
N ALA A 187 17.26 -0.46 31.48
CA ALA A 187 18.60 -1.02 31.46
C ALA A 187 18.83 -1.92 30.23
N GLY A 188 19.98 -1.75 29.58
CA GLY A 188 20.35 -2.51 28.39
C GLY A 188 19.56 -2.18 27.13
N PHE A 189 18.77 -1.10 27.11
CA PHE A 189 18.01 -0.68 25.92
C PHE A 189 18.90 -0.53 24.69
N GLU A 190 20.07 0.11 24.83
CA GLU A 190 21.07 0.25 23.77
C GLU A 190 21.44 -1.10 23.16
N THR A 191 21.85 -2.07 24.00
CA THR A 191 22.30 -3.39 23.55
C THR A 191 21.20 -4.11 22.77
N LYS A 192 19.94 -3.98 23.22
CA LYS A 192 18.77 -4.56 22.54
C LYS A 192 18.46 -3.87 21.21
N VAL A 193 18.68 -2.56 21.10
CA VAL A 193 18.57 -1.85 19.81
C VAL A 193 19.68 -2.28 18.85
N ARG A 194 20.90 -2.50 19.35
CA ARG A 194 22.04 -2.96 18.53
C ARG A 194 21.85 -4.34 17.90
N LEU A 195 21.04 -5.22 18.50
CA LEU A 195 20.65 -6.49 17.87
C LEU A 195 20.01 -6.30 16.49
N LEU A 196 19.25 -5.21 16.30
CA LEU A 196 18.63 -4.92 15.00
C LEU A 196 19.68 -4.61 13.93
N LEU A 197 20.80 -3.98 14.31
CA LEU A 197 21.91 -3.70 13.40
C LEU A 197 22.59 -4.99 12.94
N GLN A 198 22.74 -5.96 13.84
CA GLN A 198 23.33 -7.27 13.53
C GLN A 198 22.48 -8.06 12.52
N LEU A 199 21.16 -7.82 12.48
CA LEU A 199 20.25 -8.39 11.47
C LEU A 199 20.28 -7.66 10.10
N GLY A 200 21.06 -6.60 9.96
CA GLY A 200 21.14 -5.82 8.72
C GLY A 200 20.13 -4.67 8.63
N ILE A 201 19.51 -4.25 9.74
CA ILE A 201 18.85 -2.93 9.79
C ILE A 201 19.95 -1.87 9.84
N THR A 202 19.95 -0.94 8.89
CA THR A 202 20.97 0.10 8.81
C THR A 202 20.73 1.21 9.84
N GLN A 203 21.76 2.01 10.12
CA GLN A 203 21.65 3.18 10.98
C GLN A 203 20.61 4.19 10.48
N ASP A 204 20.45 4.35 9.16
CA ASP A 204 19.43 5.26 8.60
C ASP A 204 18.00 4.78 8.88
N THR A 205 17.81 3.47 8.92
CA THR A 205 16.49 2.86 9.05
C THR A 205 16.11 2.51 10.49
N ILE A 206 17.08 2.49 11.43
CA ILE A 206 16.82 2.25 12.85
C ILE A 206 15.89 3.31 13.44
N VAL A 207 16.04 4.57 13.03
CA VAL A 207 15.19 5.69 13.45
C VAL A 207 13.73 5.45 13.05
N HIS A 208 13.50 4.93 11.85
CA HIS A 208 12.16 4.56 11.38
C HIS A 208 11.56 3.44 12.25
N VAL A 209 12.35 2.42 12.59
CA VAL A 209 11.89 1.32 13.46
C VAL A 209 11.50 1.84 14.84
N LEU A 210 12.38 2.62 15.48
CA LEU A 210 12.16 3.16 16.82
C LEU A 210 10.94 4.10 16.88
N ASN A 211 10.69 4.88 15.83
CA ASN A 211 9.55 5.80 15.77
C ASN A 211 8.19 5.13 15.50
N ASN A 212 8.18 3.88 15.04
CA ASN A 212 6.96 3.17 14.61
C ASN A 212 6.72 1.86 15.37
N ALA A 213 7.57 1.52 16.34
CA ALA A 213 7.35 0.45 17.31
C ALA A 213 6.91 1.04 18.66
N ASN A 214 6.33 0.21 19.53
CA ASN A 214 6.12 0.59 20.93
C ASN A 214 7.39 0.19 21.68
N LEU A 215 8.26 1.16 21.96
CA LEU A 215 9.60 0.92 22.50
C LEU A 215 9.58 0.12 23.81
N THR A 216 8.61 0.39 24.68
CA THR A 216 8.43 -0.33 25.94
C THR A 216 8.18 -1.81 25.70
N LYS A 217 7.24 -2.16 24.82
CA LYS A 217 6.94 -3.56 24.49
C LYS A 217 8.03 -4.23 23.66
N ALA A 218 8.66 -3.49 22.76
CA ALA A 218 9.64 -4.03 21.83
C ALA A 218 11.00 -4.30 22.48
N PHE A 219 11.43 -3.45 23.42
CA PHE A 219 12.78 -3.51 23.97
C PHE A 219 12.83 -3.57 25.50
N CYS A 220 11.93 -2.89 26.22
CA CYS A 220 12.07 -2.78 27.67
C CYS A 220 11.52 -4.00 28.40
N LEU A 221 10.32 -4.45 28.02
CA LEU A 221 9.61 -5.57 28.67
C LEU A 221 10.01 -6.96 28.12
N LYS A 222 11.00 -7.02 27.23
CA LYS A 222 11.54 -8.28 26.68
C LYS A 222 12.99 -8.46 27.11
N SER A 223 13.38 -9.70 27.37
CA SER A 223 14.80 -10.02 27.58
C SER A 223 15.60 -9.85 26.29
N PHE A 224 16.92 -9.85 26.39
CA PHE A 224 17.79 -9.85 25.22
C PHE A 224 17.57 -11.12 24.40
N GLU A 225 17.48 -12.28 25.08
CA GLU A 225 17.30 -13.60 24.48
C GLU A 225 15.94 -13.71 23.76
N ASP A 226 14.87 -13.10 24.31
CA ASP A 226 13.54 -13.11 23.68
C ASP A 226 13.53 -12.34 22.37
N ILE A 227 14.21 -11.19 22.34
CA ILE A 227 14.36 -10.39 21.13
C ILE A 227 15.18 -11.19 20.12
N GLU A 228 16.32 -11.74 20.51
CA GLU A 228 17.16 -12.56 19.63
C GLU A 228 16.39 -13.75 19.04
N ARG A 229 15.66 -14.52 19.86
CA ARG A 229 14.79 -15.62 19.39
C ARG A 229 13.75 -15.14 18.40
N MET A 230 13.10 -14.00 18.66
CA MET A 230 12.11 -13.43 17.75
C MET A 230 12.75 -13.06 16.41
N LEU A 231 13.91 -12.44 16.46
CA LEU A 231 14.70 -12.03 15.30
C LEU A 231 15.11 -13.25 14.45
N THR A 232 15.63 -14.31 15.08
CA THR A 232 15.93 -15.59 14.41
C THR A 232 14.68 -16.21 13.78
N PHE A 233 13.55 -16.18 14.47
CA PHE A 233 12.29 -16.71 13.93
C PHE A 233 11.84 -15.93 12.68
N LEU A 234 11.87 -14.60 12.73
CA LEU A 234 11.46 -13.74 11.61
C LEU A 234 12.41 -13.86 10.41
N ASN A 235 13.70 -14.18 10.61
CA ASN A 235 14.67 -14.35 9.52
C ASN A 235 14.25 -15.41 8.50
N ARG A 236 13.55 -16.47 8.93
CA ARG A 236 12.99 -17.51 8.03
C ARG A 236 11.95 -16.94 7.05
N PHE A 237 11.33 -15.81 7.39
CA PHE A 237 10.21 -15.23 6.66
C PHE A 237 10.45 -13.82 6.12
N GLY A 238 11.73 -13.40 6.05
CA GLY A 238 12.13 -12.10 5.49
C GLY A 238 12.86 -11.17 6.45
N GLY A 239 12.97 -11.52 7.73
CA GLY A 239 13.85 -10.87 8.71
C GLY A 239 13.69 -9.35 8.77
N SER A 240 14.78 -8.64 8.46
CA SER A 240 14.85 -7.18 8.51
C SER A 240 13.87 -6.47 7.56
N ASP A 241 13.63 -6.96 6.34
CA ASP A 241 12.64 -6.36 5.41
C ASP A 241 11.24 -6.34 6.03
N LEU A 242 10.87 -7.39 6.76
CA LEU A 242 9.56 -7.48 7.39
C LEU A 242 9.42 -6.47 8.55
N ILE A 243 10.46 -6.32 9.37
CA ILE A 243 10.51 -5.34 10.46
C ILE A 243 10.45 -3.92 9.90
N LEU A 244 11.19 -3.61 8.82
CA LEU A 244 11.18 -2.29 8.19
C LEU A 244 9.80 -1.91 7.64
N ARG A 245 9.09 -2.87 7.03
CA ARG A 245 7.72 -2.66 6.55
C ARG A 245 6.72 -2.47 7.68
N ARG A 246 6.93 -3.12 8.83
CA ARG A 246 6.05 -2.98 10.00
C ARG A 246 6.81 -3.13 11.32
N PRO A 247 7.39 -2.04 11.85
CA PRO A 247 8.17 -2.08 13.09
C PRO A 247 7.38 -2.58 14.30
N ALA A 248 6.06 -2.35 14.31
CA ALA A 248 5.16 -2.87 15.34
C ALA A 248 5.13 -4.40 15.47
N LEU A 249 5.76 -5.16 14.57
CA LEU A 249 5.96 -6.61 14.73
C LEU A 249 6.79 -6.96 15.98
N LEU A 250 7.73 -6.09 16.37
CA LEU A 250 8.53 -6.26 17.58
C LEU A 250 7.70 -6.17 18.87
N ASN A 251 6.49 -5.58 18.78
CA ASN A 251 5.61 -5.42 19.94
C ASN A 251 4.90 -6.72 20.33
N TYR A 252 4.84 -7.72 19.44
CA TYR A 252 4.13 -8.96 19.70
C TYR A 252 4.95 -9.88 20.60
N ASP A 253 4.27 -10.80 21.24
CA ASP A 253 4.91 -11.92 21.93
C ASP A 253 5.28 -13.02 20.92
N LEU A 254 6.46 -13.62 21.07
CA LEU A 254 6.93 -14.64 20.13
C LEU A 254 6.07 -15.90 20.20
N ASP A 255 5.94 -16.49 21.38
CA ASP A 255 5.35 -17.81 21.59
C ASP A 255 3.82 -17.76 21.61
N ALA A 256 3.23 -16.74 22.21
CA ALA A 256 1.78 -16.59 22.31
C ALA A 256 1.14 -15.97 21.06
N GLN A 257 1.90 -15.26 20.22
CA GLN A 257 1.32 -14.50 19.10
C GLN A 257 1.99 -14.78 17.75
N LEU A 258 3.30 -14.52 17.60
CA LEU A 258 3.95 -14.63 16.29
C LEU A 258 3.99 -16.07 15.79
N ILE A 259 4.46 -17.02 16.60
CA ILE A 259 4.58 -18.43 16.23
C ILE A 259 3.22 -19.03 15.83
N PRO A 260 2.13 -18.91 16.63
CA PRO A 260 0.84 -19.48 16.24
C PRO A 260 0.26 -18.86 14.98
N ARG A 261 0.40 -17.53 14.80
CA ARG A 261 -0.21 -16.81 13.67
C ARG A 261 0.53 -17.05 12.37
N VAL A 262 1.86 -17.08 12.40
CA VAL A 262 2.68 -17.45 11.23
C VAL A 262 2.59 -18.95 10.97
N GLY A 263 2.55 -19.77 12.03
CA GLY A 263 2.39 -21.22 11.96
C GLY A 263 1.11 -21.62 11.23
N PHE A 264 -0.01 -20.95 11.48
CA PHE A 264 -1.24 -21.18 10.73
C PHE A 264 -1.09 -20.91 9.23
N LEU A 265 -0.39 -19.83 8.84
CA LEU A 265 -0.15 -19.53 7.42
C LEU A 265 0.77 -20.57 6.77
N LEU A 266 1.74 -21.09 7.52
CA LEU A 266 2.65 -22.15 7.08
C LEU A 266 1.94 -23.50 6.95
N GLU A 267 1.01 -23.81 7.85
CA GLU A 267 0.14 -24.99 7.75
C GLU A 267 -0.75 -24.90 6.51
N LEU A 268 -1.42 -23.76 6.31
CA LEU A 268 -2.25 -23.49 5.13
C LEU A 268 -1.46 -23.56 3.81
N SER A 269 -0.16 -23.27 3.85
CA SER A 269 0.72 -23.37 2.67
C SER A 269 1.25 -24.78 2.41
N GLY A 270 0.95 -25.75 3.27
CA GLY A 270 1.53 -27.10 3.21
C GLY A 270 3.02 -27.14 3.58
N GLY A 271 3.48 -26.21 4.42
CA GLY A 271 4.88 -26.11 4.83
C GLY A 271 5.77 -25.26 3.92
N ASP A 272 5.21 -24.56 2.94
CA ASP A 272 5.96 -23.64 2.07
C ASP A 272 6.34 -22.35 2.82
N GLU A 273 7.57 -22.29 3.31
CA GLU A 273 8.14 -21.11 3.96
C GLU A 273 8.28 -19.93 3.00
N THR A 274 8.60 -20.17 1.72
CA THR A 274 8.83 -19.10 0.73
C THR A 274 7.52 -18.42 0.35
N GLY A 275 6.46 -19.20 0.14
CA GLY A 275 5.10 -18.70 -0.05
C GLY A 275 4.62 -17.92 1.18
N THR A 276 4.83 -18.46 2.38
CA THR A 276 4.45 -17.81 3.65
C THR A 276 5.18 -16.49 3.83
N ALA A 277 6.49 -16.45 3.58
CA ALA A 277 7.29 -15.23 3.59
C ALA A 277 6.77 -14.20 2.58
N THR A 278 6.34 -14.64 1.39
CA THR A 278 5.75 -13.77 0.37
C THR A 278 4.43 -13.16 0.84
N VAL A 279 3.58 -13.93 1.53
CA VAL A 279 2.33 -13.45 2.13
C VAL A 279 2.63 -12.39 3.20
N LEU A 280 3.55 -12.69 4.12
CA LEU A 280 3.95 -11.79 5.20
C LEU A 280 4.56 -10.49 4.67
N ARG A 281 5.39 -10.55 3.63
CA ARG A 281 5.97 -9.35 3.00
C ARG A 281 4.92 -8.46 2.32
N LYS A 282 3.92 -9.07 1.67
CA LYS A 282 2.82 -8.35 1.02
C LYS A 282 1.83 -7.75 2.03
N LEU A 283 1.61 -8.41 3.16
CA LEU A 283 0.75 -7.93 4.24
C LEU A 283 1.33 -8.29 5.62
N PRO A 284 2.30 -7.52 6.14
CA PRO A 284 2.83 -7.77 7.49
C PRO A 284 1.78 -7.56 8.58
N PHE A 285 0.68 -6.87 8.25
CA PHE A 285 -0.46 -6.70 9.14
C PHE A 285 -1.22 -8.01 9.40
N VAL A 286 -1.07 -9.05 8.58
CA VAL A 286 -1.84 -10.30 8.71
C VAL A 286 -1.66 -10.95 10.08
N VAL A 287 -0.47 -10.84 10.68
CA VAL A 287 -0.19 -11.36 12.04
C VAL A 287 -0.84 -10.54 13.15
N ALA A 288 -1.54 -9.45 12.85
CA ALA A 288 -2.37 -8.76 13.83
C ALA A 288 -3.67 -9.52 14.12
N TYR A 289 -4.16 -10.29 13.15
CA TYR A 289 -5.37 -11.10 13.29
C TYR A 289 -5.10 -12.33 14.16
N SER A 290 -6.12 -12.76 14.91
CA SER A 290 -6.06 -14.03 15.64
C SER A 290 -6.08 -15.21 14.68
N VAL A 291 -5.59 -16.36 15.14
CA VAL A 291 -5.66 -17.62 14.37
C VAL A 291 -7.12 -17.96 14.05
N ASP A 292 -8.05 -17.79 15.00
CA ASP A 292 -9.47 -18.05 14.77
C ASP A 292 -10.05 -17.18 13.66
N HIS A 293 -9.68 -15.89 13.61
CA HIS A 293 -10.12 -15.01 12.53
C HIS A 293 -9.64 -15.48 11.15
N LEU A 294 -8.39 -15.96 11.06
CA LEU A 294 -7.84 -16.50 9.82
C LEU A 294 -8.51 -17.83 9.45
N LYS A 295 -8.70 -18.73 10.42
CA LYS A 295 -9.43 -20.00 10.27
C LYS A 295 -10.84 -19.78 9.75
N ASP A 296 -11.59 -18.86 10.33
CA ASP A 296 -12.95 -18.54 9.88
C ASP A 296 -13.00 -18.07 8.41
N HIS A 297 -11.98 -17.38 7.93
CA HIS A 297 -11.89 -16.97 6.52
C HIS A 297 -11.63 -18.16 5.60
N VAL A 298 -10.70 -19.03 5.99
CA VAL A 298 -10.40 -20.26 5.26
C VAL A 298 -11.65 -21.15 5.24
N GLU A 299 -12.29 -21.37 6.39
CA GLU A 299 -13.49 -22.21 6.49
C GLU A 299 -14.66 -21.64 5.70
N PHE A 300 -14.85 -20.32 5.67
CA PHE A 300 -15.83 -19.68 4.79
C PHE A 300 -15.54 -19.99 3.31
N LEU A 301 -14.28 -19.91 2.86
CA LEU A 301 -13.93 -20.21 1.47
C LEU A 301 -14.06 -21.70 1.15
N LYS A 302 -13.72 -22.59 2.09
CA LYS A 302 -13.92 -24.04 1.94
C LYS A 302 -15.40 -24.38 1.83
N SER A 303 -16.18 -24.05 2.85
CA SER A 303 -17.60 -24.41 2.94
C SER A 303 -18.48 -23.66 1.93
N TYR A 304 -18.28 -22.36 1.77
CA TYR A 304 -19.13 -21.55 0.88
C TYR A 304 -18.61 -21.53 -0.55
N ALA A 305 -17.32 -21.31 -0.80
CA ALA A 305 -16.81 -21.25 -2.18
C ALA A 305 -16.46 -22.63 -2.76
N GLY A 306 -16.34 -23.67 -1.92
CA GLY A 306 -15.99 -25.04 -2.35
C GLY A 306 -14.53 -25.16 -2.77
N LEU A 307 -13.65 -24.35 -2.19
CA LEU A 307 -12.22 -24.32 -2.52
C LEU A 307 -11.41 -25.24 -1.60
N SER A 308 -10.36 -25.85 -2.13
CA SER A 308 -9.38 -26.58 -1.31
C SER A 308 -8.45 -25.62 -0.55
N GLU A 309 -7.74 -26.11 0.45
CA GLU A 309 -6.77 -25.30 1.20
C GLU A 309 -5.62 -24.81 0.32
N GLU A 310 -5.17 -25.64 -0.63
CA GLU A 310 -4.14 -25.29 -1.60
C GLU A 310 -4.62 -24.21 -2.59
N GLU A 311 -5.89 -24.25 -3.00
CA GLU A 311 -6.51 -23.19 -3.79
C GLU A 311 -6.62 -21.89 -3.01
N ILE A 312 -7.05 -21.96 -1.75
CA ILE A 312 -7.16 -20.80 -0.87
C ILE A 312 -5.79 -20.17 -0.64
N PHE A 313 -4.76 -20.97 -0.35
CA PHE A 313 -3.41 -20.45 -0.16
C PHE A 313 -2.88 -19.77 -1.42
N ARG A 314 -3.14 -20.32 -2.61
CA ARG A 314 -2.77 -19.66 -3.88
C ARG A 314 -3.46 -18.31 -4.05
N ILE A 315 -4.71 -18.15 -3.60
CA ILE A 315 -5.39 -16.85 -3.60
C ILE A 315 -4.76 -15.91 -2.58
N VAL A 316 -4.49 -16.38 -1.35
CA VAL A 316 -3.81 -15.61 -0.29
C VAL A 316 -2.43 -15.14 -0.75
N LEU A 317 -1.67 -15.98 -1.45
CA LEU A 317 -0.35 -15.65 -2.01
C LEU A 317 -0.42 -14.47 -2.99
N VAL A 318 -1.47 -14.41 -3.80
CA VAL A 318 -1.71 -13.29 -4.71
C VAL A 318 -2.24 -12.07 -3.96
N TYR A 319 -3.18 -12.26 -3.03
CA TYR A 319 -3.91 -11.19 -2.35
C TYR A 319 -4.22 -11.48 -0.86
N PRO A 320 -3.25 -11.27 0.04
CA PRO A 320 -3.44 -11.53 1.48
C PRO A 320 -4.52 -10.67 2.14
N ASN A 321 -4.82 -9.51 1.55
CA ASN A 321 -5.80 -8.56 2.06
C ASN A 321 -7.24 -9.11 2.12
N MET A 322 -7.49 -10.30 1.57
CA MET A 322 -8.78 -10.98 1.78
C MET A 322 -9.08 -11.23 3.27
N PHE A 323 -8.05 -11.45 4.12
CA PHE A 323 -8.23 -11.60 5.56
C PHE A 323 -8.65 -10.29 6.26
N SER A 324 -8.40 -9.15 5.62
CA SER A 324 -8.83 -7.83 6.11
C SER A 324 -10.25 -7.47 5.68
N ALA A 325 -10.85 -8.24 4.76
CA ALA A 325 -12.20 -7.99 4.27
C ALA A 325 -13.25 -8.69 5.12
N SER A 326 -14.36 -8.02 5.42
CA SER A 326 -15.47 -8.64 6.15
C SER A 326 -16.04 -9.85 5.40
N ARG A 327 -16.02 -11.03 6.02
CA ARG A 327 -16.66 -12.23 5.45
C ARG A 327 -18.11 -11.99 5.05
N LYS A 328 -18.93 -11.47 5.97
CA LYS A 328 -20.37 -11.23 5.75
C LYS A 328 -20.67 -10.09 4.77
N ARG A 329 -20.09 -8.90 4.98
CA ARG A 329 -20.46 -7.70 4.21
C ARG A 329 -19.74 -7.60 2.86
N LYS A 330 -18.61 -8.28 2.73
CA LYS A 330 -17.70 -8.10 1.60
C LYS A 330 -17.51 -9.41 0.84
N LEU A 331 -17.02 -10.48 1.47
CA LEU A 331 -16.67 -11.69 0.72
C LEU A 331 -17.91 -12.47 0.27
N HIS A 332 -18.86 -12.72 1.17
CA HIS A 332 -20.09 -13.45 0.90
C HIS A 332 -20.87 -12.94 -0.32
N PRO A 333 -21.32 -11.67 -0.39
CA PRO A 333 -22.11 -11.21 -1.54
C PRO A 333 -21.35 -11.28 -2.87
N ARG A 334 -20.01 -11.25 -2.83
CA ARG A 334 -19.17 -11.34 -4.03
C ARG A 334 -19.02 -12.75 -4.53
N ILE A 335 -18.75 -13.70 -3.63
CA ILE A 335 -18.73 -15.12 -3.98
C ILE A 335 -20.11 -15.57 -4.42
N ASP A 336 -21.16 -15.08 -3.75
CA ASP A 336 -22.55 -15.34 -4.11
C ASP A 336 -22.89 -14.83 -5.52
N PHE A 337 -22.51 -13.58 -5.84
CA PHE A 337 -22.63 -13.06 -7.20
C PHE A 337 -21.94 -13.96 -8.25
N LEU A 338 -20.72 -14.43 -7.98
CA LEU A 338 -20.03 -15.33 -8.91
C LEU A 338 -20.78 -16.66 -9.10
N LYS A 339 -21.32 -17.23 -8.03
CA LYS A 339 -22.17 -18.43 -8.09
C LYS A 339 -23.47 -18.18 -8.86
N GLN A 340 -24.14 -17.06 -8.65
CA GLN A 340 -25.35 -16.67 -9.39
C GLN A 340 -25.08 -16.48 -10.88
N CYS A 341 -23.87 -16.07 -11.26
CA CYS A 341 -23.39 -16.04 -12.65
C CYS A 341 -23.04 -17.44 -13.20
N GLY A 342 -23.25 -18.50 -12.44
CA GLY A 342 -23.04 -19.91 -12.84
C GLY A 342 -21.60 -20.40 -12.73
N LEU A 343 -20.69 -19.68 -12.06
CA LEU A 343 -19.30 -20.12 -11.89
C LEU A 343 -19.22 -21.32 -10.93
N SER A 344 -18.50 -22.36 -11.36
CA SER A 344 -18.12 -23.47 -10.48
C SER A 344 -17.05 -23.05 -9.47
N SER A 345 -16.77 -23.87 -8.45
CA SER A 345 -15.70 -23.62 -7.49
C SER A 345 -14.34 -23.42 -8.16
N HIS A 346 -14.03 -24.24 -9.16
CA HIS A 346 -12.81 -24.08 -9.95
C HIS A 346 -12.81 -22.79 -10.80
N ASP A 347 -13.95 -22.38 -11.36
CA ASP A 347 -14.07 -21.08 -12.05
C ASP A 347 -13.85 -19.91 -11.08
N ILE A 348 -14.39 -19.98 -9.86
CA ILE A 348 -14.19 -19.00 -8.80
C ILE A 348 -12.72 -18.92 -8.40
N PHE A 349 -12.04 -20.06 -8.21
CA PHE A 349 -10.61 -20.10 -7.96
C PHE A 349 -9.83 -19.35 -9.05
N ARG A 350 -10.05 -19.70 -10.32
CA ARG A 350 -9.38 -19.04 -11.46
C ARG A 350 -9.70 -17.56 -11.56
N PHE A 351 -10.93 -17.18 -11.24
CA PHE A 351 -11.38 -15.79 -11.21
C PHE A 351 -10.62 -14.99 -10.13
N LEU A 352 -10.55 -15.50 -8.90
CA LEU A 352 -9.94 -14.82 -7.76
C LEU A 352 -8.41 -14.68 -7.89
N ILE A 353 -7.75 -15.62 -8.58
CA ILE A 353 -6.33 -15.49 -8.93
C ILE A 353 -6.11 -14.33 -9.92
N LYS A 354 -6.98 -14.17 -10.91
CA LYS A 354 -6.84 -13.14 -11.97
C LYS A 354 -7.33 -11.76 -11.53
N ALA A 355 -8.38 -11.71 -10.71
CA ALA A 355 -9.08 -10.49 -10.31
C ALA A 355 -9.31 -10.41 -8.79
N PRO A 356 -8.25 -10.54 -7.95
CA PRO A 356 -8.41 -10.59 -6.50
C PRO A 356 -8.98 -9.29 -5.90
N LEU A 357 -8.72 -8.13 -6.55
CA LEU A 357 -9.24 -6.83 -6.13
C LEU A 357 -10.76 -6.77 -6.14
N PHE A 358 -11.43 -7.66 -6.88
CA PHE A 358 -12.88 -7.81 -6.83
C PHE A 358 -13.36 -7.96 -5.37
N LEU A 359 -12.61 -8.68 -4.52
CA LEU A 359 -12.93 -8.93 -3.12
C LEU A 359 -12.81 -7.71 -2.19
N SER A 360 -12.20 -6.62 -2.62
CA SER A 360 -11.93 -5.47 -1.74
C SER A 360 -12.57 -4.17 -2.18
N LEU A 361 -12.75 -3.98 -3.50
CA LEU A 361 -13.31 -2.77 -4.09
C LEU A 361 -14.70 -2.44 -3.51
N SER A 362 -14.97 -1.15 -3.27
CA SER A 362 -16.29 -0.71 -2.81
C SER A 362 -17.38 -1.16 -3.77
N PHE A 363 -18.49 -1.69 -3.24
CA PHE A 363 -19.62 -2.06 -4.10
C PHE A 363 -20.27 -0.81 -4.68
N GLU A 364 -20.83 0.05 -3.82
CA GLU A 364 -21.52 1.28 -4.21
C GLU A 364 -20.59 2.27 -4.92
N GLY A 365 -19.35 2.40 -4.46
CA GLY A 365 -18.39 3.36 -5.02
C GLY A 365 -17.60 2.85 -6.23
N ASN A 366 -17.76 1.59 -6.64
CA ASN A 366 -16.94 1.03 -7.72
C ASN A 366 -17.64 -0.05 -8.54
N LEU A 367 -17.92 -1.21 -7.93
CA LEU A 367 -18.40 -2.38 -8.66
C LEU A 367 -19.79 -2.16 -9.28
N ALA A 368 -20.68 -1.43 -8.59
CA ALA A 368 -22.02 -1.14 -9.08
C ALA A 368 -22.00 -0.36 -10.41
N TYR A 369 -21.18 0.69 -10.50
CA TYR A 369 -21.05 1.48 -11.74
C TYR A 369 -20.48 0.66 -12.90
N LYS A 370 -19.50 -0.20 -12.62
CA LYS A 370 -18.91 -1.11 -13.61
C LYS A 370 -19.93 -2.14 -14.10
N LEU A 371 -20.72 -2.70 -13.19
CA LEU A 371 -21.79 -3.63 -13.53
C LEU A 371 -22.83 -2.97 -14.44
N VAL A 372 -23.29 -1.77 -14.09
CA VAL A 372 -24.25 -1.00 -14.91
C VAL A 372 -23.65 -0.70 -16.28
N PHE A 373 -22.38 -0.29 -16.34
CA PHE A 373 -21.70 -0.02 -17.61
C PHE A 373 -21.66 -1.27 -18.50
N LEU A 374 -21.25 -2.42 -17.96
CA LEU A 374 -21.17 -3.67 -18.73
C LEU A 374 -22.57 -4.11 -19.23
N VAL A 375 -23.60 -3.94 -18.43
CA VAL A 375 -24.99 -4.21 -18.88
C VAL A 375 -25.41 -3.24 -19.99
N LYS A 376 -25.02 -1.96 -19.91
CA LYS A 376 -25.34 -0.96 -20.94
C LYS A 376 -24.68 -1.24 -22.29
N ILE A 377 -23.46 -1.78 -22.30
CA ILE A 377 -22.80 -2.21 -23.55
C ILE A 377 -23.33 -3.56 -24.06
N GLY A 378 -24.27 -4.20 -23.34
CA GLY A 378 -25.02 -5.37 -23.82
C GLY A 378 -24.71 -6.70 -23.12
N TYR A 379 -23.89 -6.73 -22.06
CA TYR A 379 -23.73 -7.96 -21.29
C TYR A 379 -25.03 -8.37 -20.62
N LYS A 380 -25.39 -9.65 -20.78
CA LYS A 380 -26.53 -10.26 -20.09
C LYS A 380 -26.21 -10.41 -18.61
N LYS A 381 -27.22 -10.16 -17.77
CA LYS A 381 -27.11 -10.35 -16.31
C LYS A 381 -26.95 -11.83 -15.98
N ASN A 382 -26.27 -12.11 -14.87
CA ASN A 382 -26.10 -13.45 -14.31
C ASN A 382 -25.47 -14.47 -15.27
N THR A 383 -24.50 -14.05 -16.09
CA THR A 383 -23.74 -14.97 -16.95
C THR A 383 -22.27 -15.01 -16.60
N LYS A 384 -21.59 -16.09 -17.01
CA LYS A 384 -20.15 -16.26 -16.81
C LYS A 384 -19.36 -15.13 -17.49
N GLU A 385 -19.79 -14.72 -18.68
CA GLU A 385 -19.13 -13.66 -19.48
C GLU A 385 -19.16 -12.34 -18.72
N LEU A 386 -20.30 -11.97 -18.12
CA LEU A 386 -20.41 -10.77 -17.29
C LEU A 386 -19.49 -10.84 -16.08
N ALA A 387 -19.45 -11.98 -15.39
CA ALA A 387 -18.54 -12.16 -14.26
C ALA A 387 -17.07 -11.98 -14.70
N MET A 388 -16.65 -12.64 -15.79
CA MET A 388 -15.29 -12.51 -16.32
C MET A 388 -14.94 -11.08 -16.73
N ALA A 389 -15.89 -10.36 -17.35
CA ALA A 389 -15.73 -8.95 -17.69
C ALA A 389 -15.61 -8.08 -16.44
N MET A 390 -16.46 -8.30 -15.41
CA MET A 390 -16.36 -7.63 -14.12
C MET A 390 -14.98 -7.81 -13.49
N GLY A 391 -14.41 -9.02 -13.55
CA GLY A 391 -13.05 -9.31 -13.10
C GLY A 391 -11.99 -8.52 -13.86
N ALA A 392 -12.08 -8.48 -15.19
CA ALA A 392 -11.12 -7.78 -16.04
C ALA A 392 -11.13 -6.26 -15.81
N VAL A 393 -12.29 -5.66 -15.51
CA VAL A 393 -12.40 -4.21 -15.32
C VAL A 393 -12.15 -3.76 -13.87
N THR A 394 -11.77 -4.66 -12.96
CA THR A 394 -11.43 -4.29 -11.57
C THR A 394 -10.27 -3.29 -11.49
N ARG A 395 -9.35 -3.31 -12.45
CA ARG A 395 -8.11 -2.50 -12.46
C ARG A 395 -8.20 -1.18 -13.22
N THR A 396 -9.37 -0.81 -13.72
CA THR A 396 -9.60 0.45 -14.44
C THR A 396 -10.73 1.26 -13.81
N SER A 397 -10.86 2.53 -14.19
CA SER A 397 -11.96 3.40 -13.78
C SER A 397 -13.10 3.37 -14.80
N CYS A 398 -14.33 3.67 -14.37
CA CYS A 398 -15.45 3.80 -15.31
C CYS A 398 -15.21 4.91 -16.34
N LYS A 399 -14.53 5.99 -15.96
CA LYS A 399 -14.13 7.06 -16.89
C LYS A 399 -13.25 6.48 -18.01
N ASN A 400 -12.18 5.76 -17.66
CA ASN A 400 -11.33 5.16 -18.70
C ASN A 400 -12.09 4.15 -19.57
N MET A 401 -13.00 3.35 -19.00
CA MET A 401 -13.85 2.45 -19.79
C MET A 401 -14.72 3.21 -20.81
N GLN A 402 -15.26 4.38 -20.44
CA GLN A 402 -16.01 5.25 -21.34
C GLN A 402 -15.12 5.77 -22.48
N GLU A 403 -13.92 6.26 -22.17
CA GLU A 403 -12.97 6.73 -23.19
C GLU A 403 -12.57 5.60 -24.14
N VAL A 404 -12.29 4.40 -23.62
CA VAL A 404 -11.98 3.21 -24.44
C VAL A 404 -13.12 2.88 -25.41
N VAL A 405 -14.37 2.91 -24.94
CA VAL A 405 -15.53 2.71 -25.82
C VAL A 405 -15.64 3.85 -26.84
N GLY A 406 -15.38 5.09 -26.44
CA GLY A 406 -15.33 6.25 -27.35
C GLY A 406 -14.32 6.09 -28.47
N VAL A 407 -13.10 5.63 -28.15
CA VAL A 407 -12.08 5.29 -29.16
C VAL A 407 -12.64 4.28 -30.15
N PHE A 408 -13.18 3.14 -29.70
CA PHE A 408 -13.71 2.13 -30.62
C PHE A 408 -14.83 2.67 -31.54
N LEU A 409 -15.73 3.49 -31.00
CA LEU A 409 -16.78 4.13 -31.79
C LEU A 409 -16.22 5.10 -32.84
N ASN A 410 -15.15 5.84 -32.52
CA ASN A 410 -14.50 6.76 -33.47
C ASN A 410 -13.87 6.03 -34.67
N TYR A 411 -13.41 4.79 -34.48
CA TYR A 411 -12.93 3.92 -35.57
C TYR A 411 -14.03 3.07 -36.21
N GLY A 412 -15.30 3.38 -35.95
CA GLY A 412 -16.44 2.79 -36.64
C GLY A 412 -16.94 1.45 -36.10
N LEU A 413 -16.44 0.99 -34.94
CA LEU A 413 -17.00 -0.19 -34.27
C LEU A 413 -18.33 0.16 -33.58
N THR A 414 -19.29 -0.73 -33.68
CA THR A 414 -20.59 -0.62 -32.99
C THR A 414 -20.52 -1.15 -31.56
N PHE A 415 -21.55 -0.90 -30.75
CA PHE A 415 -21.64 -1.52 -29.42
C PHE A 415 -21.68 -3.05 -29.49
N ASP A 416 -22.31 -3.62 -30.51
CA ASP A 416 -22.36 -5.08 -30.71
C ASP A 416 -20.97 -5.64 -31.04
N ASP A 417 -20.19 -4.94 -31.85
CA ASP A 417 -18.79 -5.32 -32.13
C ASP A 417 -17.93 -5.27 -30.85
N ILE A 418 -18.09 -4.22 -30.05
CA ILE A 418 -17.38 -4.05 -28.77
C ILE A 418 -17.79 -5.15 -27.77
N LEU A 419 -19.08 -5.49 -27.74
CA LEU A 419 -19.59 -6.58 -26.92
C LEU A 419 -18.97 -7.92 -27.35
N GLU A 420 -19.03 -8.27 -28.63
CA GLU A 420 -18.45 -9.50 -29.16
C GLU A 420 -16.94 -9.59 -28.88
N MET A 421 -16.22 -8.50 -29.15
CA MET A 421 -14.80 -8.38 -28.89
C MET A 421 -14.47 -8.59 -27.41
N SER A 422 -15.22 -7.92 -26.52
CA SER A 422 -14.98 -7.99 -25.09
C SER A 422 -15.40 -9.33 -24.48
N MET A 423 -16.39 -10.04 -25.04
CA MET A 423 -16.72 -11.41 -24.62
C MET A 423 -15.54 -12.36 -24.85
N LYS A 424 -14.82 -12.21 -25.97
CA LYS A 424 -13.63 -13.00 -26.29
C LYS A 424 -12.40 -12.57 -25.48
N HIS A 425 -12.23 -11.26 -25.27
CA HIS A 425 -11.06 -10.68 -24.60
C HIS A 425 -11.47 -9.51 -23.69
N PRO A 426 -11.98 -9.77 -22.47
CA PRO A 426 -12.56 -8.70 -21.65
C PRO A 426 -11.56 -7.62 -21.22
N GLN A 427 -10.26 -7.91 -21.33
CA GLN A 427 -9.19 -6.96 -21.07
C GLN A 427 -9.18 -5.76 -22.04
N VAL A 428 -9.85 -5.83 -23.20
CA VAL A 428 -9.95 -4.67 -24.10
C VAL A 428 -10.54 -3.45 -23.40
N LEU A 429 -11.46 -3.64 -22.46
CA LEU A 429 -12.15 -2.56 -21.75
C LEU A 429 -11.31 -1.90 -20.63
N GLN A 430 -10.18 -2.51 -20.25
CA GLN A 430 -9.31 -1.97 -19.17
C GLN A 430 -8.04 -1.28 -19.68
N TYR A 431 -7.74 -1.34 -20.98
CA TYR A 431 -6.54 -0.70 -21.51
C TYR A 431 -6.61 0.83 -21.33
N ASN A 432 -5.44 1.46 -21.23
CA ASN A 432 -5.37 2.93 -21.23
C ASN A 432 -5.80 3.43 -22.63
N HIS A 433 -6.74 4.36 -22.65
CA HIS A 433 -7.36 4.84 -23.89
C HIS A 433 -6.39 5.54 -24.85
N GLU A 434 -5.41 6.31 -24.34
CA GLU A 434 -4.41 6.99 -25.18
C GLU A 434 -3.52 5.96 -25.91
N SER A 435 -2.95 5.00 -25.17
CA SER A 435 -2.17 3.90 -25.77
C SER A 435 -3.01 2.94 -26.61
N LEU A 436 -4.33 2.94 -26.44
CA LEU A 436 -5.24 2.19 -27.28
C LEU A 436 -5.40 2.91 -28.63
N GLU A 437 -5.65 4.22 -28.60
CA GLU A 437 -5.81 5.09 -29.77
C GLU A 437 -4.56 5.04 -30.67
N GLU A 438 -3.35 5.20 -30.11
CA GLU A 438 -2.09 5.08 -30.86
C GLU A 438 -1.94 3.73 -31.61
N LYS A 439 -2.46 2.64 -31.02
CA LYS A 439 -2.41 1.32 -31.66
C LYS A 439 -3.48 1.19 -32.75
N MET A 440 -4.61 1.86 -32.60
CA MET A 440 -5.66 1.91 -33.61
C MET A 440 -5.18 2.74 -34.81
N ASP A 441 -4.58 3.91 -34.58
CA ASP A 441 -3.94 4.72 -35.63
C ASP A 441 -2.90 3.91 -36.39
N TYR A 442 -1.98 3.26 -35.69
CA TYR A 442 -0.96 2.44 -36.36
C TYR A 442 -1.56 1.28 -37.16
N LEU A 443 -2.63 0.65 -36.67
CA LEU A 443 -3.29 -0.44 -37.39
C LEU A 443 -3.94 0.04 -38.69
N VAL A 444 -4.61 1.18 -38.66
CA VAL A 444 -5.39 1.70 -39.79
C VAL A 444 -4.51 2.48 -40.76
N GLU A 445 -3.73 3.43 -40.26
CA GLU A 445 -2.98 4.38 -41.09
C GLU A 445 -1.66 3.78 -41.59
N GLU A 446 -0.88 3.15 -40.71
CA GLU A 446 0.47 2.67 -41.04
C GLU A 446 0.49 1.22 -41.55
N MET A 447 -0.36 0.37 -40.98
CA MET A 447 -0.51 -1.02 -41.42
C MET A 447 -1.54 -1.20 -42.53
N GLY A 448 -2.39 -0.19 -42.81
CA GLY A 448 -3.41 -0.23 -43.84
C GLY A 448 -4.47 -1.32 -43.62
N ARG A 449 -4.73 -1.71 -42.37
CA ARG A 449 -5.62 -2.84 -42.06
C ARG A 449 -7.03 -2.40 -41.71
N GLU A 450 -7.97 -3.28 -42.01
CA GLU A 450 -9.36 -3.08 -41.63
C GLU A 450 -9.55 -3.28 -40.13
N VAL A 451 -10.34 -2.39 -39.52
CA VAL A 451 -10.68 -2.45 -38.10
C VAL A 451 -11.38 -3.78 -37.75
N GLY A 452 -12.11 -4.38 -38.69
CA GLY A 452 -12.76 -5.67 -38.53
C GLY A 452 -11.79 -6.83 -38.20
N GLU A 453 -10.52 -6.76 -38.63
CA GLU A 453 -9.50 -7.76 -38.26
C GLU A 453 -9.30 -7.83 -36.74
N LEU A 454 -9.59 -6.74 -36.02
CA LEU A 454 -9.46 -6.68 -34.57
C LEU A 454 -10.49 -7.57 -33.87
N LEU A 455 -11.71 -7.73 -34.42
CA LEU A 455 -12.76 -8.58 -33.84
C LEU A 455 -12.35 -10.07 -33.84
N ALA A 456 -11.55 -10.48 -34.82
CA ALA A 456 -10.96 -11.80 -34.89
C ALA A 456 -9.76 -11.97 -33.95
N PHE A 457 -9.02 -10.89 -33.66
CA PHE A 457 -7.83 -10.93 -32.82
C PHE A 457 -7.67 -9.72 -31.86
N PRO A 458 -8.52 -9.60 -30.83
CA PRO A 458 -8.52 -8.43 -29.95
C PRO A 458 -7.25 -8.30 -29.08
N ALA A 459 -6.54 -9.42 -28.90
CA ALA A 459 -5.27 -9.48 -28.18
C ALA A 459 -4.18 -8.60 -28.82
N PHE A 460 -4.34 -8.19 -30.09
CA PHE A 460 -3.51 -7.17 -30.75
C PHE A 460 -3.22 -5.97 -29.82
N LEU A 461 -4.27 -5.42 -29.20
CA LEU A 461 -4.21 -4.20 -28.38
C LEU A 461 -3.44 -4.39 -27.06
N GLY A 462 -3.22 -5.64 -26.65
CA GLY A 462 -2.46 -5.99 -25.46
C GLY A 462 -0.95 -6.03 -25.68
N TYR A 463 -0.47 -6.01 -26.92
CA TYR A 463 0.96 -6.01 -27.22
C TYR A 463 1.56 -4.60 -27.17
N LYS A 464 2.86 -4.51 -26.84
CA LYS A 464 3.60 -3.25 -26.89
C LYS A 464 3.69 -2.75 -28.33
N LEU A 465 3.35 -1.48 -28.54
CA LEU A 465 3.32 -0.86 -29.87
C LEU A 465 4.70 -0.93 -30.54
N ASP A 466 5.70 -0.21 -30.04
CA ASP A 466 7.01 -0.20 -30.69
C ASP A 466 7.75 -1.54 -30.55
N GLY A 467 7.76 -2.09 -29.33
CA GLY A 467 8.56 -3.28 -29.02
C GLY A 467 8.06 -4.60 -29.61
N ARG A 468 6.83 -4.67 -30.13
CA ARG A 468 6.30 -5.90 -30.73
C ARG A 468 5.46 -5.68 -31.97
N ILE A 469 4.56 -4.70 -32.00
CA ILE A 469 3.69 -4.48 -33.15
C ILE A 469 4.51 -3.90 -34.31
N LYS A 470 5.08 -2.70 -34.13
CA LYS A 470 5.85 -2.00 -35.17
C LYS A 470 7.04 -2.82 -35.65
N HIS A 471 7.89 -3.24 -34.71
CA HIS A 471 9.09 -4.04 -35.00
C HIS A 471 8.79 -5.26 -35.88
N ARG A 472 7.75 -6.03 -35.53
CA ARG A 472 7.45 -7.26 -36.27
C ARG A 472 6.80 -6.98 -37.62
N TYR A 473 5.93 -5.99 -37.69
CA TYR A 473 5.32 -5.57 -38.94
C TYR A 473 6.37 -5.08 -39.92
N GLU A 474 7.25 -4.17 -39.51
CA GLU A 474 8.31 -3.62 -40.36
C GLU A 474 9.29 -4.68 -40.84
N GLU A 475 9.69 -5.63 -39.98
CA GLU A 475 10.53 -6.77 -40.40
C GLU A 475 9.84 -7.66 -41.43
N LYS A 476 8.55 -7.96 -41.24
CA LYS A 476 7.84 -8.92 -42.10
C LYS A 476 7.32 -8.30 -43.38
N ARG A 477 6.94 -7.02 -43.36
CA ARG A 477 6.56 -6.27 -44.55
C ARG A 477 7.68 -6.28 -45.59
N LYS A 478 8.94 -6.15 -45.16
CA LYS A 478 10.12 -6.21 -46.03
C LYS A 478 10.36 -7.56 -46.70
N ILE A 479 9.94 -8.67 -46.09
CA ILE A 479 10.28 -10.04 -46.54
C ILE A 479 9.09 -10.73 -47.22
N LEU A 480 7.87 -10.46 -46.78
CA LEU A 480 6.66 -11.21 -47.13
C LEU A 480 5.50 -10.32 -47.58
N GLY A 481 5.71 -9.00 -47.67
CA GLY A 481 4.64 -8.04 -47.93
C GLY A 481 3.65 -7.90 -46.77
N GLU A 482 2.49 -7.33 -47.06
CA GLU A 482 1.52 -6.86 -46.06
C GLU A 482 0.46 -7.91 -45.68
N GLY A 483 0.38 -9.03 -46.41
CA GLY A 483 -0.71 -10.01 -46.31
C GLY A 483 -0.68 -10.98 -45.10
N MET A 484 0.21 -10.81 -44.12
CA MET A 484 0.25 -11.69 -42.95
C MET A 484 -0.80 -11.29 -41.91
N SER A 485 -1.67 -12.22 -41.51
CA SER A 485 -2.67 -11.98 -40.46
C SER A 485 -2.05 -11.59 -39.11
N LEU A 486 -2.73 -10.71 -38.38
CA LEU A 486 -2.27 -10.17 -37.09
C LEU A 486 -1.88 -11.27 -36.08
N ASN A 487 -2.70 -12.33 -35.99
CA ASN A 487 -2.43 -13.47 -35.10
C ASN A 487 -1.11 -14.16 -35.46
N LYS A 488 -0.87 -14.43 -36.75
CA LYS A 488 0.36 -15.11 -37.21
C LYS A 488 1.60 -14.23 -37.01
N LEU A 489 1.46 -12.92 -37.14
CA LEU A 489 2.51 -11.94 -36.94
C LEU A 489 2.91 -11.83 -35.45
N LEU A 490 1.93 -11.76 -34.55
CA LEU A 490 2.14 -11.29 -33.18
C LEU A 490 2.19 -12.41 -32.15
N SER A 491 1.49 -13.52 -32.34
CA SER A 491 1.36 -14.58 -31.31
C SER A 491 2.62 -15.41 -31.09
N VAL A 492 3.55 -15.46 -32.05
CA VAL A 492 4.81 -16.20 -31.88
C VAL A 492 5.72 -15.57 -30.82
N SER A 493 6.45 -16.38 -30.04
CA SER A 493 7.41 -15.87 -29.06
C SER A 493 8.56 -15.11 -29.72
N ALA A 494 9.22 -14.20 -28.97
CA ALA A 494 10.34 -13.41 -29.49
C ALA A 494 11.47 -14.31 -30.05
N ALA A 495 11.86 -15.35 -29.31
CA ALA A 495 12.87 -16.31 -29.74
C ALA A 495 12.50 -17.03 -31.06
N ARG A 496 11.24 -17.45 -31.22
CA ARG A 496 10.75 -18.08 -32.46
C ARG A 496 10.65 -17.09 -33.62
N PHE A 497 10.35 -15.83 -33.34
CA PHE A 497 10.30 -14.77 -34.35
C PHE A 497 11.69 -14.50 -34.93
N SER A 498 12.70 -14.29 -34.07
CA SER A 498 14.07 -13.98 -34.48
C SER A 498 14.74 -15.14 -35.22
N THR A 499 14.55 -16.39 -34.76
CA THR A 499 15.11 -17.58 -35.44
C THR A 499 14.49 -17.79 -36.83
N LYS A 500 13.19 -17.52 -36.99
CA LYS A 500 12.51 -17.59 -38.29
C LYS A 500 12.91 -16.43 -39.22
N SER A 501 13.18 -15.24 -38.71
CA SER A 501 13.80 -14.16 -39.50
C SER A 501 15.22 -14.55 -39.98
N LYS A 502 16.09 -15.06 -39.09
CA LYS A 502 17.47 -15.46 -39.43
C LYS A 502 17.54 -16.64 -40.43
N ARG A 503 16.72 -17.69 -40.24
CA ARG A 503 16.66 -18.81 -41.19
C ARG A 503 16.20 -18.36 -42.58
N LYS A 504 15.25 -17.42 -42.66
CA LYS A 504 14.73 -16.96 -43.94
C LYS A 504 15.69 -16.03 -44.67
N GLN A 505 16.43 -15.17 -43.95
CA GLN A 505 17.53 -14.37 -44.52
C GLN A 505 18.67 -15.24 -45.08
N ARG A 506 18.99 -16.37 -44.42
CA ARG A 506 20.00 -17.31 -44.94
C ARG A 506 19.53 -18.02 -46.22
N VAL A 507 18.27 -18.45 -46.29
CA VAL A 507 17.73 -19.13 -47.48
C VAL A 507 17.63 -18.19 -48.69
N THR A 508 17.29 -16.91 -48.50
CA THR A 508 17.27 -15.93 -49.60
C THR A 508 18.66 -15.49 -50.08
N ALA A 509 19.70 -15.67 -49.26
CA ALA A 509 21.08 -15.40 -49.67
C ALA A 509 21.70 -16.58 -50.45
N ASP A 510 21.20 -17.80 -50.23
CA ASP A 510 21.68 -19.03 -50.87
C ASP A 510 20.98 -19.33 -52.21
N SER A 511 19.78 -18.76 -52.44
CA SER A 511 19.00 -18.94 -53.67
C SER A 511 19.29 -17.89 -54.76
N GLY A 512 20.39 -17.15 -54.66
CA GLY A 512 20.77 -16.06 -55.59
C GLY A 512 22.03 -16.34 -56.42
N LEU A 513 22.46 -17.60 -56.53
CA LEU A 513 23.73 -17.99 -57.15
C LEU A 513 23.63 -19.04 -58.28
N ASP A 514 22.45 -19.27 -58.86
CA ASP A 514 22.34 -20.07 -60.10
C ASP A 514 21.27 -19.46 -61.02
N GLU A 515 21.71 -18.56 -61.90
CA GLU A 515 21.19 -18.40 -63.27
C GLU A 515 22.13 -17.46 -64.04
N SER A 516 23.25 -18.02 -64.48
CA SER A 516 24.01 -17.54 -65.63
C SER A 516 24.81 -18.72 -66.20
N ASP A 517 24.23 -19.42 -67.17
CA ASP A 517 24.98 -20.28 -68.09
C ASP A 517 24.52 -19.96 -69.52
N ASP A 518 25.53 -19.74 -70.37
CA ASP A 518 25.58 -19.67 -71.85
C ASP A 518 24.81 -18.58 -72.63
#